data_AF-A0A8S3JQD3-F1
#
_entry.id   AF-A0A8S3JQD3-F1
#
_cell.length_a   1.000
_cell.length_b   1.000
_cell.length_c   1.000
_cell.angle_alpha   90.00
_cell.angle_beta   90.00
_cell.angle_gamma   90.00
#
_symmetry.space_group_name_H-M   'P 1'
#
loop_
_entity.id
_entity.type
_entity.pdbx_description
1 polymer ?
#
loop_
_entity_poly.entity_id
_entity_poly.type
_entity_poly.pdbx_seq_one_letter_code
_entity_poly.pdbx_strand_id
1 'polypeptide(L)'
;MNESGLAQHCFFKSLQLQRSAVVYTNLGFLYYRHENIDLANKAFSKAQQTDPAHALAWIGQALIAEKIDYNESIDLYRHCVDLSNHSQGLYGYGKVIAHLLIKPNNKSTDIYRYSIDYLNV
;
A
#
# COMPACT_ATOMS: atom_id res chain seq x y z
N MET A 1 11.40 22.41 -16.88
CA MET A 1 11.13 22.74 -15.45
C MET A 1 10.83 21.42 -14.76
N ASN A 2 11.57 21.05 -13.71
CA ASN A 2 11.47 19.74 -13.06
C ASN A 2 10.13 19.59 -12.33
N GLU A 3 9.27 18.68 -12.81
CA GLU A 3 7.97 18.35 -12.21
C GLU A 3 8.09 17.97 -10.72
N SER A 4 9.23 17.36 -10.34
CA SER A 4 9.54 16.97 -8.96
C SER A 4 9.60 18.15 -7.99
N GLY A 5 10.07 19.32 -8.43
CA GLY A 5 10.20 20.50 -7.57
C GLY A 5 8.85 21.20 -7.31
N LEU A 6 7.99 21.25 -8.33
CA LEU A 6 6.62 21.74 -8.21
C LEU A 6 5.78 20.85 -7.31
N ALA A 7 5.90 19.52 -7.46
CA ALA A 7 5.22 18.58 -6.61
C ALA A 7 5.62 18.74 -5.15
N GLN A 8 6.92 18.78 -4.84
CA GLN A 8 7.42 19.04 -3.48
C GLN A 8 6.91 20.35 -2.88
N HIS A 9 6.88 21.44 -3.67
CA HIS A 9 6.38 22.74 -3.22
C HIS A 9 4.87 22.69 -2.88
N CYS A 10 4.06 22.08 -3.76
CA CYS A 10 2.63 21.91 -3.52
C CYS A 10 2.36 21.05 -2.27
N PHE A 11 3.17 20.03 -2.02
CA PHE A 11 3.05 19.18 -0.82
C PHE A 11 3.44 19.90 0.46
N PHE A 12 4.52 20.69 0.47
CA PHE A 12 4.88 21.49 1.65
C PHE A 12 3.77 22.48 2.02
N LYS A 13 3.18 23.15 1.02
CA LYS A 13 2.00 24.00 1.24
C LYS A 13 0.80 23.22 1.75
N SER A 14 0.52 22.05 1.17
CA SER A 14 -0.60 21.21 1.61
C SER A 14 -0.45 20.75 3.06
N LEU A 15 0.76 20.36 3.48
CA LEU A 15 1.09 20.01 4.87
C LEU A 15 0.97 21.19 5.85
N GLN A 16 1.20 22.42 5.39
CA GLN A 16 0.99 23.63 6.17
C GLN A 16 -0.50 23.99 6.31
N LEU A 17 -1.32 23.65 5.30
CA LEU A 17 -2.74 23.98 5.26
C LEU A 17 -3.60 22.93 5.97
N GLN A 18 -3.32 21.63 5.80
CA GLN A 18 -4.07 20.56 6.44
C GLN A 18 -3.27 19.26 6.56
N ARG A 19 -3.07 18.79 7.79
CA ARG A 19 -2.46 17.48 8.07
C ARG A 19 -3.55 16.42 8.13
N SER A 20 -3.87 15.83 6.97
CA SER A 20 -4.82 14.71 6.88
C SER A 20 -4.13 13.47 6.32
N ALA A 21 -4.72 12.30 6.59
CA ALA A 21 -4.23 11.03 6.05
C ALA A 21 -4.17 11.07 4.52
N VAL A 22 -5.14 11.71 3.86
CA VAL A 22 -5.17 11.89 2.39
C VAL A 22 -3.92 12.63 1.88
N VAL A 23 -3.51 13.71 2.55
CA VAL A 23 -2.31 14.49 2.15
C VAL A 23 -1.04 13.66 2.30
N TYR A 24 -0.91 12.94 3.42
CA TYR A 24 0.22 12.05 3.66
C TYR A 24 0.26 10.86 2.67
N THR A 25 -0.89 10.28 2.33
CA THR A 25 -1.00 9.22 1.32
C THR A 25 -0.56 9.72 -0.07
N ASN A 26 -1.04 10.88 -0.50
CA ASN A 26 -0.65 11.44 -1.79
C ASN A 26 0.85 11.76 -1.86
N LEU A 27 1.42 12.24 -0.76
CA LEU A 27 2.86 12.47 -0.63
C LEU A 27 3.64 11.15 -0.68
N GLY A 28 3.18 10.12 0.02
CA GLY A 28 3.77 8.78 -0.02
C GLY A 28 3.77 8.20 -1.43
N PHE A 29 2.66 8.35 -2.15
CA PHE A 29 2.55 7.89 -3.54
C PHE A 29 3.49 8.65 -4.48
N LEU A 30 3.64 9.96 -4.31
CA LEU A 30 4.63 10.74 -5.06
C LEU A 30 6.05 10.20 -4.82
N TYR A 31 6.45 10.00 -3.56
CA TYR A 31 7.77 9.48 -3.24
C TYR A 31 7.98 8.08 -3.81
N TYR A 32 6.95 7.23 -3.74
CA TYR A 32 6.97 5.89 -4.33
C TYR A 32 7.20 5.95 -5.85
N ARG A 33 6.52 6.87 -6.56
CA ARG A 33 6.70 7.09 -8.00
C ARG A 33 8.09 7.59 -8.39
N HIS A 34 8.77 8.30 -7.49
CA HIS A 34 10.14 8.75 -7.66
C HIS A 34 11.17 7.80 -7.04
N GLU A 35 10.77 6.57 -6.72
CA GLU A 35 11.63 5.51 -6.15
C GLU A 35 12.28 5.87 -4.80
N ASN A 36 11.79 6.90 -4.13
CA ASN A 36 12.22 7.29 -2.79
C ASN A 36 11.47 6.47 -1.73
N ILE A 37 11.77 5.16 -1.66
CA ILE A 37 11.02 4.20 -0.87
C ILE A 37 11.00 4.56 0.64
N ASP A 38 12.12 5.01 1.20
CA ASP A 38 12.18 5.40 2.62
C ASP A 38 11.25 6.57 2.97
N LEU A 39 11.17 7.55 2.07
CA LEU A 39 10.29 8.72 2.24
C LEU A 39 8.83 8.33 2.01
N ALA A 40 8.57 7.46 1.05
CA ALA A 40 7.24 6.90 0.81
C ALA A 40 6.72 6.16 2.04
N ASN A 41 7.56 5.30 2.63
CA ASN A 41 7.25 4.58 3.86
C ASN A 41 6.88 5.53 4.99
N LYS A 42 7.75 6.52 5.29
CA LYS A 42 7.49 7.51 6.35
C LYS A 42 6.18 8.28 6.14
N ALA A 43 5.85 8.60 4.89
CA ALA A 43 4.62 9.32 4.56
C ALA A 43 3.37 8.44 4.77
N PHE A 44 3.37 7.20 4.28
CA PHE A 44 2.26 6.28 4.52
C PHE A 44 2.09 5.93 6.00
N SER A 45 3.17 5.73 6.76
CA SER A 45 3.08 5.52 8.22
C SER A 45 2.45 6.71 8.94
N LYS A 46 2.76 7.95 8.51
CA LYS A 46 2.07 9.15 9.04
C LYS A 46 0.60 9.20 8.66
N ALA A 47 0.23 8.76 7.45
CA ALA A 47 -1.16 8.67 7.04
C ALA A 47 -1.94 7.69 7.94
N GLN A 48 -1.38 6.50 8.21
CA GLN A 48 -1.97 5.50 9.11
C GLN A 48 -2.10 6.02 10.56
N GLN A 49 -1.10 6.75 11.06
CA GLN A 49 -1.18 7.38 12.39
C GLN A 49 -2.25 8.47 12.46
N THR A 50 -2.52 9.15 11.33
CA THR A 50 -3.51 10.23 11.26
C THR A 50 -4.94 9.67 11.15
N ASP A 51 -5.11 8.63 10.34
CA ASP A 51 -6.38 7.91 10.17
C ASP A 51 -6.09 6.42 9.91
N PRO A 52 -6.20 5.56 10.95
CA PRO A 52 -5.98 4.13 10.80
C PRO A 52 -6.97 3.45 9.85
N ALA A 53 -8.15 4.01 9.64
CA ALA A 53 -9.16 3.46 8.73
C ALA A 53 -8.94 3.89 7.27
N HIS A 54 -7.94 4.73 6.98
CA HIS A 54 -7.65 5.19 5.64
C HIS A 54 -6.95 4.12 4.79
N ALA A 55 -7.75 3.28 4.14
CA ALA A 55 -7.32 2.14 3.34
C ALA A 55 -6.22 2.42 2.30
N LEU A 56 -6.22 3.60 1.68
CA LEU A 56 -5.20 3.95 0.67
C LEU A 56 -3.78 4.04 1.25
N ALA A 57 -3.63 4.38 2.54
CA ALA A 57 -2.32 4.38 3.19
C ALA A 57 -1.78 2.94 3.35
N TRP A 58 -2.66 1.99 3.66
CA TRP A 58 -2.33 0.57 3.74
C TRP A 58 -2.00 -0.03 2.36
N ILE A 59 -2.73 0.35 1.32
CA ILE A 59 -2.39 0.00 -0.08
C ILE A 59 -1.01 0.54 -0.44
N GLY A 60 -0.69 1.78 -0.06
CA GLY A 60 0.64 2.37 -0.30
C GLY A 60 1.78 1.57 0.33
N GLN A 61 1.59 1.09 1.56
CA GLN A 61 2.53 0.17 2.22
C GLN A 61 2.60 -1.19 1.54
N ALA A 62 1.47 -1.75 1.12
CA ALA A 62 1.42 -3.03 0.41
C ALA A 62 2.20 -2.98 -0.92
N LEU A 63 2.09 -1.88 -1.66
CA LEU A 63 2.87 -1.63 -2.89
C LEU A 63 4.38 -1.55 -2.63
N ILE A 64 4.79 -1.01 -1.49
CA ILE A 64 6.20 -1.00 -1.09
C ILE A 64 6.66 -2.41 -0.71
N ALA A 65 5.86 -3.13 0.08
CA ALA A 65 6.13 -4.51 0.46
C ALA A 65 6.25 -5.42 -0.77
N GLU A 66 5.39 -5.28 -1.79
CA GLU A 66 5.49 -6.03 -3.05
C GLU A 66 6.86 -5.90 -3.74
N LYS A 67 7.56 -4.78 -3.58
CA LYS A 67 8.91 -4.59 -4.14
C LYS A 67 9.99 -5.32 -3.34
N ILE A 68 9.75 -5.61 -2.07
CA ILE A 68 10.72 -6.20 -1.14
C ILE A 68 10.42 -7.69 -0.98
N ASP A 69 9.23 -8.01 -0.47
CA ASP A 69 8.71 -9.37 -0.29
C ASP A 69 7.17 -9.38 -0.47
N TYR A 70 6.71 -10.19 -1.44
CA TYR A 70 5.29 -10.39 -1.71
C TYR A 70 4.53 -10.97 -0.52
N ASN A 71 5.18 -11.72 0.36
CA ASN A 71 4.50 -12.36 1.49
C ASN A 71 3.96 -11.31 2.48
N GLU A 72 4.74 -10.28 2.80
CA GLU A 72 4.33 -9.22 3.73
C GLU A 72 3.20 -8.36 3.13
N SER A 73 3.17 -8.22 1.80
CA SER A 73 2.11 -7.47 1.12
C SER A 73 0.71 -8.11 1.26
N ILE A 74 0.64 -9.43 1.50
CA ILE A 74 -0.63 -10.16 1.63
C ILE A 74 -1.41 -9.65 2.83
N ASP A 75 -0.78 -9.58 4.01
CA ASP A 75 -1.44 -9.15 5.24
C ASP A 75 -1.89 -7.70 5.15
N LEU A 76 -1.10 -6.84 4.47
CA LEU A 76 -1.44 -5.43 4.24
C LEU A 76 -2.63 -5.26 3.31
N TYR A 77 -2.70 -6.03 2.22
CA TYR A 77 -3.86 -6.01 1.33
C TYR A 77 -5.09 -6.63 1.98
N ARG A 78 -4.95 -7.72 2.76
CA ARG A 78 -6.06 -8.30 3.54
C ARG A 78 -6.65 -7.26 4.48
N HIS A 79 -5.79 -6.59 5.24
CA HIS A 79 -6.26 -5.55 6.16
C HIS A 79 -6.96 -4.39 5.42
N CYS A 80 -6.47 -4.02 4.24
CA CYS A 80 -7.16 -3.04 3.41
C CYS A 80 -8.57 -3.49 3.02
N VAL A 81 -8.75 -4.75 2.59
CA VAL A 81 -10.05 -5.33 2.21
C VAL A 81 -11.01 -5.31 3.41
N ASP A 82 -10.52 -5.63 4.60
CA ASP A 82 -11.31 -5.64 5.84
C ASP A 82 -11.76 -4.23 6.26
N LEU A 83 -10.88 -3.24 6.13
CA LEU A 83 -11.17 -1.85 6.47
C LEU A 83 -12.16 -1.21 5.50
N SER A 84 -12.02 -1.51 4.22
CA SER A 84 -12.92 -1.03 3.19
C SER A 84 -12.83 -1.95 1.98
N ASN A 85 -13.97 -2.30 1.39
CA ASN A 85 -14.05 -3.08 0.17
C ASN A 85 -13.60 -2.24 -1.05
N HIS A 86 -12.38 -1.69 -0.99
CA HIS A 86 -11.83 -0.76 -1.94
C HIS A 86 -11.28 -1.53 -3.13
N SER A 87 -11.74 -1.16 -4.33
CA SER A 87 -11.42 -1.88 -5.57
C SER A 87 -9.92 -2.06 -5.81
N GLN A 88 -9.10 -1.07 -5.44
CA GLN A 88 -7.64 -1.14 -5.55
C GLN A 88 -7.01 -2.12 -4.56
N GLY A 89 -7.55 -2.23 -3.35
CA GLY A 89 -7.11 -3.20 -2.34
C GLY A 89 -7.43 -4.62 -2.77
N LEU A 90 -8.64 -4.86 -3.29
CA LEU A 90 -9.04 -6.17 -3.84
C LEU A 90 -8.20 -6.55 -5.05
N TYR A 91 -7.96 -5.60 -5.95
CA TYR A 91 -7.10 -5.83 -7.12
C TYR A 91 -5.68 -6.21 -6.69
N GLY A 92 -5.09 -5.46 -5.75
CA GLY A 92 -3.77 -5.75 -5.19
C GLY A 92 -3.72 -7.14 -4.53
N TYR A 93 -4.70 -7.45 -3.69
CA TYR A 93 -4.83 -8.75 -3.04
C TYR A 93 -4.90 -9.90 -4.06
N GLY A 94 -5.80 -9.79 -5.05
CA GLY A 94 -5.95 -10.80 -6.10
C GLY A 94 -4.68 -10.99 -6.93
N LYS A 95 -3.96 -9.89 -7.23
CA LYS A 95 -2.68 -9.94 -7.96
C LYS A 95 -1.61 -10.69 -7.16
N VAL A 96 -1.48 -10.39 -5.86
CA VAL A 96 -0.48 -11.04 -4.99
C VAL A 96 -0.80 -12.53 -4.82
N ILE A 97 -2.07 -12.89 -4.63
CA ILE A 97 -2.47 -14.30 -4.57
C ILE A 97 -2.22 -15.00 -5.89
N ALA A 98 -2.60 -14.42 -7.03
CA ALA A 98 -2.33 -15.01 -8.33
C ALA A 98 -0.82 -15.27 -8.53
N HIS A 99 0.04 -14.33 -8.12
CA HIS A 99 1.49 -14.51 -8.14
C HIS A 99 1.95 -15.69 -7.24
N LEU A 100 1.36 -15.84 -6.06
CA LEU A 100 1.63 -16.94 -5.14
C LEU A 100 1.19 -18.29 -5.73
N LEU A 101 0.01 -18.36 -6.36
CA LEU A 101 -0.57 -19.58 -6.93
C LEU A 101 0.22 -20.11 -8.14
N ILE A 102 0.79 -19.20 -8.94
CA ILE A 102 1.56 -19.54 -10.14
C ILE A 102 2.92 -20.13 -9.78
N LYS A 103 3.49 -19.79 -8.60
CA LYS A 103 4.79 -20.32 -8.18
C LYS A 103 4.64 -21.75 -7.63
N PRO A 104 5.24 -22.77 -8.29
CA PRO A 104 5.02 -24.18 -7.94
C PRO A 104 5.49 -24.56 -6.53
N ASN A 105 6.46 -23.82 -5.98
CA ASN A 105 7.02 -24.09 -4.63
C ASN A 105 6.14 -23.59 -3.48
N ASN A 106 5.12 -22.77 -3.74
CA ASN A 106 4.32 -22.14 -2.67
C ASN A 106 3.02 -22.89 -2.35
N LYS A 107 2.63 -23.91 -3.14
CA LYS A 107 1.37 -24.65 -2.97
C LYS A 107 1.25 -25.43 -1.65
N SER A 108 2.36 -25.64 -0.96
CA SER A 108 2.43 -26.36 0.32
C SER A 108 2.64 -25.46 1.54
N THR A 109 2.76 -24.14 1.37
CA THR A 109 3.02 -23.21 2.47
C THR A 109 1.70 -22.86 3.19
N ASP A 110 1.73 -22.66 4.50
CA ASP A 110 0.52 -22.29 5.27
C ASP A 110 -0.12 -20.99 4.76
N ILE A 111 0.70 -20.06 4.27
CA ILE A 111 0.26 -18.81 3.62
C ILE A 111 -0.64 -19.09 2.41
N TYR A 112 -0.36 -20.15 1.64
CA TYR A 112 -1.14 -20.52 0.46
C TYR A 112 -2.53 -21.03 0.84
N ARG A 113 -2.61 -21.93 1.83
CA ARG A 113 -3.90 -22.44 2.33
C ARG A 113 -4.73 -21.31 2.92
N TYR A 114 -4.10 -20.50 3.76
CA TYR A 114 -4.73 -19.36 4.41
C TYR A 114 -5.28 -18.32 3.40
N SER A 115 -4.53 -18.01 2.35
CA SER A 115 -4.96 -17.07 1.30
C SER A 115 -6.19 -17.57 0.51
N ILE A 116 -6.30 -18.88 0.29
CA ILE A 116 -7.41 -19.50 -0.44
C ILE A 116 -8.68 -19.52 0.42
N ASP A 117 -8.57 -19.87 1.70
CA ASP A 117 -9.72 -19.89 2.61
C ASP A 117 -10.35 -18.49 2.74
N TYR A 118 -9.52 -17.44 2.76
CA TYR A 118 -9.98 -16.06 2.82
C TYR A 118 -10.67 -15.56 1.55
N LEU A 119 -10.35 -16.13 0.38
CA LEU A 119 -11.00 -15.79 -0.89
C LEU A 119 -12.40 -16.42 -1.04
N ASN A 120 -12.74 -17.41 -0.21
CA ASN A 120 -13.99 -18.15 -0.28
C ASN A 120 -15.09 -17.62 0.66
N VAL A 121 -14.84 -16.52 1.37
CA VAL A 121 -15.78 -15.84 2.27
C VAL A 121 -16.30 -14.57 1.60
#